data_AF-A0A8T5QAU1-F1
#
_entry.id   AF-A0A8T5QAU1-F1
#
_cell.length_a   1.000
_cell.length_b   1.000
_cell.length_c   1.000
_cell.angle_alpha   90.00
_cell.angle_beta   90.00
_cell.angle_gamma   90.00
#
_symmetry.space_group_name_H-M   'P 1'
#
loop_
_entity.id
_entity.type
_entity.pdbx_description
1 polymer ?
#
loop_
_entity_poly.entity_id
_entity_poly.type
_entity_poly.pdbx_seq_one_letter_code
_entity_poly.pdbx_strand_id
1 'polypeptide(L)' 'MAKQMVAKVGVKKEKGWLYFVDKKGNVSRAKMARGRKKPRGKPQVVAKVGVKKKKGYLYFIDKRGHISCAKMARGR' A
#
# COMPACT_ATOMS: atom_id res chain seq x y z
N MET A 1 -15.12 -6.89 7.29
CA MET A 1 -13.73 -7.30 7.52
C MET A 1 -13.06 -6.35 8.49
N ALA A 2 -12.63 -6.81 9.67
CA ALA A 2 -11.87 -5.99 10.59
C ALA A 2 -10.52 -5.62 9.95
N LYS A 3 -10.23 -4.33 9.86
CA LYS A 3 -8.90 -3.82 9.52
C LYS A 3 -8.17 -3.50 10.82
N GLN A 4 -6.89 -3.83 10.90
CA GLN A 4 -6.04 -3.48 12.02
C GLN A 4 -4.93 -2.55 11.56
N MET A 5 -4.72 -1.44 12.27
CA MET A 5 -3.59 -0.56 12.01
C MET A 5 -2.30 -1.26 12.45
N VAL A 6 -1.30 -1.29 11.56
CA VAL A 6 -0.01 -1.94 11.81
C VAL A 6 1.09 -0.91 12.07
N ALA A 7 1.06 0.22 11.36
CA ALA A 7 2.04 1.29 11.55
C ALA A 7 1.46 2.67 11.23
N LYS A 8 1.75 3.64 12.10
CA LYS A 8 1.45 5.05 11.86
C LYS A 8 2.51 5.65 10.94
N VAL A 9 2.13 6.00 9.72
CA VAL A 9 3.03 6.64 8.74
C VAL A 9 2.58 8.07 8.40
N GLY A 10 1.29 8.30 8.15
CA GLY A 10 0.76 9.63 7.87
C GLY A 10 0.98 10.09 6.43
N VAL A 11 1.01 9.15 5.48
CA VAL A 11 1.27 9.44 4.07
C VAL A 11 0.07 10.16 3.44
N LYS A 12 0.32 11.36 2.90
CA LYS A 12 -0.65 12.11 2.10
C LYS A 12 -0.72 11.49 0.70
N LYS A 13 -1.92 11.11 0.27
CA LYS A 13 -2.17 10.55 -1.06
C LYS A 13 -2.34 11.67 -2.08
N GLU A 14 -1.43 11.74 -3.04
CA GLU A 14 -1.51 12.67 -4.15
C GLU A 14 -2.35 12.10 -5.30
N LYS A 15 -3.11 12.97 -5.97
CA LYS A 15 -3.87 12.59 -7.18
C LYS A 15 -2.90 12.14 -8.27
N GLY A 16 -3.23 11.04 -8.96
CA GLY A 16 -2.38 10.48 -10.02
C GLY A 16 -1.36 9.44 -9.57
N TRP A 17 -1.28 9.15 -8.27
CA TRP A 17 -0.37 8.16 -7.69
C TRP A 17 -1.09 6.99 -7.04
N LEU A 18 -0.54 5.78 -7.19
CA LEU A 18 -0.94 4.59 -6.49
C LEU A 18 0.01 4.37 -5.32
N TYR A 19 -0.53 4.29 -4.10
CA TYR A 19 0.24 4.01 -2.89
C TYR A 19 0.05 2.56 -2.48
N PHE A 20 1.15 1.87 -2.19
CA PHE A 20 1.12 0.46 -1.81
C PHE A 20 2.27 0.11 -0.87
N VAL A 21 2.15 -1.03 -0.19
CA VAL A 21 3.23 -1.56 0.65
C VAL A 21 4.10 -2.46 -0.21
N ASP A 22 5.40 -2.17 -0.32
CA ASP A 22 6.34 -2.93 -1.14
C ASP A 22 6.72 -4.30 -0.53
N LYS A 23 7.60 -5.06 -1.20
CA LYS A 23 8.07 -6.37 -0.71
C LYS A 23 8.86 -6.28 0.59
N LYS A 24 9.52 -5.14 0.86
CA LYS A 24 10.30 -4.87 2.06
C LYS A 24 9.43 -4.33 3.22
N GLY A 25 8.13 -4.14 3.00
CA GLY A 25 7.22 -3.62 4.02
C GLY A 25 7.21 -2.08 4.13
N ASN A 26 7.73 -1.38 3.13
CA ASN A 26 7.77 0.09 3.09
C ASN A 26 6.58 0.65 2.33
N VAL A 27 6.26 1.92 2.56
CA VAL A 27 5.26 2.62 1.75
C VAL A 27 5.94 3.18 0.50
N SER A 28 5.45 2.75 -0.65
CA SER A 28 5.93 3.19 -1.96
C SER A 28 4.77 3.74 -2.78
N ARG A 29 5.10 4.65 -3.71
CA ARG A 29 4.17 5.22 -4.67
C ARG A 29 4.62 4.94 -6.10
N ALA A 30 3.68 4.69 -6.99
CA ALA A 30 3.93 4.60 -8.43
C ALA A 30 2.91 5.45 -9.19
N LYS A 31 3.32 5.98 -10.35
CA LYS A 31 2.42 6.80 -11.18
C LYS A 31 1.33 5.89 -11.73
N MET A 32 0.07 6.26 -11.53
CA MET A 32 -1.06 5.46 -12.00
C MET A 32 -1.05 5.40 -13.52
N ALA A 33 -1.16 4.19 -14.06
CA ALA A 33 -1.49 4.01 -15.47
C ALA A 33 -2.97 4.33 -15.67
N ARG A 34 -3.29 5.19 -16.64
CA ARG A 34 -4.67 5.46 -17.06
C ARG A 34 -4.93 4.71 -18.37
N GLY A 35 -6.06 3.99 -18.43
CA GLY A 35 -6.43 3.16 -19.58
C GLY A 35 -5.53 1.91 -19.74
N ARG A 36 -5.46 1.36 -20.96
CA ARG A 36 -4.64 0.17 -21.28
C ARG A 36 -3.12 0.44 -21.35
N LYS A 37 -2.65 1.59 -20.85
CA LYS A 37 -1.24 1.98 -20.91
C LYS A 37 -0.47 1.36 -19.74
N LYS A 38 0.80 1.00 -19.96
CA LYS A 38 1.68 0.54 -18.88
C LYS A 38 1.98 1.71 -17.92
N PRO A 39 2.01 1.47 -16.59
CA PRO A 39 2.41 2.49 -15.63
C PRO A 39 3.83 2.98 -15.96
N ARG A 40 4.02 4.31 -15.98
CA ARG A 40 5.29 4.93 -16.34
C ARG A 40 6.13 5.19 -15.08
N GLY A 41 7.39 4.77 -15.11
CA GLY A 41 8.37 5.06 -14.07
C GLY A 41 8.52 3.98 -13.00
N LYS A 42 9.65 4.01 -12.31
CA LYS A 42 9.94 3.10 -11.19
C LYS A 42 9.16 3.55 -9.94
N PRO A 43 8.67 2.63 -9.11
CA PRO A 43 8.10 2.97 -7.82
C PRO A 43 9.11 3.73 -6.95
N GLN A 44 8.63 4.76 -6.25
CA GLN A 44 9.42 5.55 -5.31
C GLN A 44 9.03 5.20 -3.88
N VAL A 45 10.01 4.95 -3.02
CA VAL A 45 9.77 4.73 -1.60
C VAL A 45 9.49 6.09 -0.94
N VAL A 46 8.33 6.21 -0.31
CA VAL A 46 7.89 7.43 0.38
C VAL A 46 8.19 7.36 1.87
N ALA A 47 8.08 6.17 2.46
CA ALA A 47 8.40 5.95 3.86
C ALA A 47 8.99 4.56 4.08
N LYS A 48 10.16 4.50 4.74
CA LYS A 48 10.78 3.25 5.17
C LYS A 48 10.20 2.86 6.52
N VAL A 49 9.44 1.77 6.55
CA VAL A 49 8.71 1.30 7.75
C VAL A 49 9.08 -0.14 8.11
N GLY A 50 9.39 -0.97 7.12
CA GLY A 50 9.83 -2.36 7.37
C GLY A 50 8.73 -3.28 7.91
N VAL A 51 7.48 -3.08 7.53
CA VAL A 51 6.37 -3.90 8.06
C VAL A 51 6.47 -5.35 7.60
N LYS A 52 6.49 -6.29 8.56
CA LYS A 52 6.46 -7.73 8.28
C LYS A 52 5.07 -8.15 7.79
N LYS A 53 4.99 -8.60 6.54
CA LYS A 53 3.75 -9.11 5.94
C LYS A 53 3.46 -10.54 6.39
N LYS A 54 2.28 -10.77 6.94
CA LYS A 54 1.77 -12.08 7.33
C LYS A 54 1.03 -12.74 6.15
N LYS A 55 1.26 -14.03 5.93
CA LYS A 55 0.53 -14.82 4.93
C LYS A 55 -0.96 -14.79 5.25
N GLY A 56 -1.81 -14.62 4.23
CA GLY A 56 -3.26 -14.53 4.40
C GLY A 56 -3.80 -13.14 4.77
N TYR A 57 -2.94 -12.11 4.83
CA TYR A 57 -3.35 -10.73 5.09
C TYR A 57 -2.99 -9.80 3.92
N LEU A 58 -3.89 -8.87 3.61
CA LEU A 58 -3.67 -7.77 2.69
C LEU A 58 -3.18 -6.56 3.48
N TYR A 59 -2.12 -5.91 2.98
CA TYR A 59 -1.55 -4.71 3.57
C TYR A 59 -1.78 -3.53 2.64
N PHE A 60 -2.33 -2.45 3.16
CA PHE A 60 -2.70 -1.28 2.37
C PHE A 60 -2.59 0.00 3.20
N ILE A 61 -2.58 1.13 2.50
CA ILE A 61 -2.58 2.46 3.13
C ILE A 61 -4.05 2.89 3.30
N ASP A 62 -4.46 3.15 4.52
CA ASP A 62 -5.84 3.55 4.84
C ASP A 62 -6.15 5.01 4.42
N LYS A 63 -7.34 5.50 4.78
CA LYS A 63 -7.76 6.88 4.48
C LYS A 63 -6.95 7.93 5.26
N ARG A 64 -6.37 7.57 6.41
CA ARG A 64 -5.55 8.45 7.25
C ARG A 64 -4.07 8.44 6.85
N GLY A 65 -3.68 7.63 5.87
CA GLY A 65 -2.29 7.51 5.44
C GLY A 65 -1.45 6.56 6.29
N HIS A 66 -2.08 5.68 7.08
CA HIS A 66 -1.39 4.68 7.90
C HIS A 66 -1.41 3.31 7.22
N ILE A 67 -0.45 2.45 7.55
CA ILE A 67 -0.45 1.07 7.07
C ILE A 67 -1.44 0.28 7.93
N SER A 68 -2.44 -0.31 7.28
CA SER A 68 -3.39 -1.23 7.89
C SER A 68 -3.30 -2.60 7.21
N CYS A 69 -3.68 -3.64 7.93
CA CYS A 69 -3.86 -4.97 7.38
C CYS A 69 -5.31 -5.44 7.55
N ALA A 70 -5.75 -6.31 6.64
CA ALA A 70 -7.02 -7.02 6.76
C ALA A 70 -6.81 -8.47 6.32
N LYS A 71 -7.54 -9.41 6.92
CA LYS A 71 -7.52 -10.82 6.48
C LYS A 71 -8.01 -10.87 5.02
N MET A 72 -7.29 -11.53 4.13
CA MET A 72 -7.70 -11.63 2.73
C MET A 72 -8.95 -12.52 2.62
N ALA A 73 -9.96 -12.04 1.89
CA ALA A 73 -11.06 -12.89 1.44
C ALA A 73 -10.51 -13.60 0.21
N ARG A 74 -9.91 -14.77 0.40
CA ARG A 74 -9.77 -15.72 -0.70
C ARG A 74 -11.17 -16.29 -0.92
N GLY A 75 -11.70 -16.15 -2.13
CA GLY A 75 -13.02 -16.68 -2.49
C GLY A 75 -13.15 -18.13 -2.03
N ARG A 76 -14.36 -18.50 -1.60
CA ARG A 76 -14.73 -19.92 -1.50
C ARG A 76 -14.52 -20.59 -2.84
#